data_AF-A0A1A3GYY1-F1
#
_entry.id   AF-A0A1A3GYY1-F1
#
_cell.length_a   1.000
_cell.length_b   1.000
_cell.length_c   1.000
_cell.angle_alpha   90.00
_cell.angle_beta   90.00
_cell.angle_gamma   90.00
#
_symmetry.space_group_name_H-M   'P 1'
#
loop_
_entity.id
_entity.type
_entity.pdbx_description
1 polymer ?
#
loop_
_entity_poly.entity_id
_entity_poly.type
_entity_poly.pdbx_seq_one_letter_code
_entity_poly.pdbx_strand_id
1 'polypeptide(L)'
;MSQIMYNYPAMLSHAADMSGYAGTMQGLGSDIASEQATLSNAWQGDTGMTYQVWQAQWNQAMESLVRAYQSMASTHEANTMSMLARDQAEAAKWGG
;
A
#
# COMPACT_ATOMS: atom_id res chain seq x y z
N MET A 1 18.23 29.52 -12.90
CA MET A 1 17.44 28.26 -12.99
C MET A 1 17.81 27.42 -11.79
N SER A 2 16.93 27.28 -10.80
CA SER A 2 17.16 26.30 -9.73
C SER A 2 17.13 24.91 -10.35
N GLN A 3 18.14 24.11 -10.06
CA GLN A 3 18.25 22.73 -10.53
C GLN A 3 16.97 21.97 -10.13
N ILE A 4 16.33 21.27 -11.06
CA ILE A 4 15.24 20.33 -10.73
C ILE A 4 15.85 19.30 -9.78
N MET A 5 15.49 19.38 -8.51
CA MET A 5 16.04 18.54 -7.44
C MET A 5 15.34 17.18 -7.37
N TYR A 6 14.28 16.99 -8.15
CA TYR A 6 13.42 15.81 -8.11
C TYR A 6 13.85 14.77 -9.15
N ASN A 7 14.14 13.55 -8.68
CA ASN A 7 14.37 12.39 -9.53
C ASN A 7 13.03 11.68 -9.81
N TYR A 8 12.26 12.21 -10.76
CA TYR A 8 10.94 11.68 -11.11
C TYR A 8 10.94 10.17 -11.44
N PRO A 9 11.91 9.64 -12.22
CA PRO A 9 12.00 8.19 -12.44
C PRO A 9 12.14 7.38 -11.14
N ALA A 10 12.99 7.81 -10.21
CA ALA A 10 13.15 7.11 -8.93
C ALA A 10 11.89 7.20 -8.05
N MET A 11 11.19 8.34 -8.06
CA MET A 11 9.94 8.52 -7.33
C MET A 11 8.82 7.63 -7.90
N LEU A 12 8.73 7.49 -9.22
CA LEU A 12 7.78 6.55 -9.85
C LEU A 12 8.15 5.10 -9.55
N SER A 13 9.44 4.74 -9.60
CA SER A 13 9.91 3.42 -9.17
C SER A 13 9.50 3.13 -7.73
N HIS A 14 9.63 4.11 -6.84
CA HIS A 14 9.23 3.96 -5.44
C HIS A 14 7.73 3.71 -5.28
N ALA A 15 6.88 4.41 -6.06
CA ALA A 15 5.43 4.15 -6.06
C ALA A 15 5.09 2.72 -6.55
N ALA A 16 5.85 2.21 -7.52
CA ALA A 16 5.71 0.83 -7.99
C ALA A 16 6.14 -0.18 -6.92
N ASP A 17 7.25 0.07 -6.22
CA ASP A 17 7.71 -0.77 -5.10
C ASP A 17 6.67 -0.81 -3.97
N MET A 18 6.09 0.34 -3.63
CA MET A 18 4.97 0.42 -2.69
C MET A 18 3.80 -0.47 -3.15
N SER A 19 3.39 -0.37 -4.41
CA SER A 19 2.32 -1.23 -4.94
C SER A 19 2.67 -2.72 -4.82
N GLY A 20 3.94 -3.09 -5.00
CA GLY A 20 4.45 -4.44 -4.74
C GLY A 20 4.32 -4.87 -3.27
N TYR A 21 4.69 -3.99 -2.32
CA TYR A 21 4.57 -4.28 -0.89
C TYR A 21 3.12 -4.48 -0.45
N ALA A 22 2.14 -3.84 -1.08
CA ALA A 22 0.73 -4.12 -0.82
C ALA A 22 0.36 -5.59 -1.13
N GLY A 23 0.89 -6.13 -2.22
CA GLY A 23 0.74 -7.55 -2.57
C GLY A 23 1.41 -8.48 -1.54
N THR A 24 2.61 -8.12 -1.08
CA THR A 24 3.30 -8.86 0.00
C THR A 24 2.47 -8.87 1.28
N MET A 25 1.90 -7.74 1.69
CA MET A 25 1.04 -7.66 2.87
C MET A 25 -0.22 -8.53 2.73
N GLN A 26 -0.83 -8.55 1.55
CA GLN A 26 -1.96 -9.43 1.28
C GLN A 26 -1.59 -10.91 1.40
N GLY A 27 -0.45 -11.31 0.86
CA GLY A 27 0.06 -12.69 0.95
C GLY A 27 0.30 -13.11 2.40
N LEU A 28 1.07 -12.31 3.14
CA LEU A 28 1.33 -12.56 4.57
C LEU A 28 0.03 -12.63 5.39
N GLY A 29 -0.92 -11.75 5.09
CA GLY A 29 -2.23 -11.74 5.73
C GLY A 29 -3.02 -13.03 5.51
N SER A 30 -2.96 -13.57 4.28
CA SER A 30 -3.58 -14.85 3.92
C SER A 30 -2.90 -16.03 4.59
N ASP A 31 -1.57 -16.03 4.67
CA ASP A 31 -0.80 -17.11 5.31
C ASP A 31 -1.15 -17.21 6.80
N ILE A 32 -1.19 -16.06 7.50
CA ILE A 32 -1.60 -16.00 8.91
C ILE A 32 -3.04 -16.53 9.08
N ALA A 33 -3.98 -16.13 8.21
CA ALA A 33 -5.36 -16.61 8.28
C ALA A 33 -5.45 -18.14 8.14
N SER A 34 -4.65 -18.72 7.23
CA SER A 34 -4.56 -20.16 6.99
C SER A 34 -3.97 -20.92 8.19
N GLU A 35 -2.88 -20.41 8.76
CA GLU A 35 -2.26 -20.99 9.96
C GLU A 35 -3.24 -21.00 11.14
N GLN A 36 -3.91 -19.87 11.38
CA GLN A 36 -4.89 -19.78 12.47
C GLN A 36 -6.12 -20.66 12.24
N ALA A 37 -6.54 -20.87 10.99
CA ALA A 37 -7.60 -21.83 10.66
C ALA A 37 -7.24 -23.26 11.07
N THR A 38 -5.98 -23.66 10.83
CA THR A 38 -5.46 -24.98 11.23
C THR A 38 -5.46 -25.14 12.75
N LEU A 39 -5.20 -24.06 13.48
CA LEU A 39 -5.17 -24.04 14.94
C LEU A 39 -6.54 -23.76 15.59
N SER A 40 -7.62 -23.62 14.81
CA SER A 40 -8.95 -23.20 15.29
C SER A 40 -9.50 -24.08 16.43
N ASN A 41 -9.18 -25.38 16.45
CA ASN A 41 -9.60 -26.28 17.53
C ASN A 41 -8.97 -25.92 18.90
N ALA A 42 -7.84 -25.20 18.93
CA ALA A 42 -7.20 -24.73 20.14
C ALA A 42 -7.79 -23.42 20.68
N TRP A 43 -8.69 -22.77 19.91
CA TRP A 43 -9.39 -21.55 20.33
C TRP A 43 -10.55 -21.89 21.27
N GLN A 44 -10.21 -22.47 22.42
CA GLN A 44 -11.14 -22.78 23.50
C GLN A 44 -10.79 -21.93 24.73
N GLY A 45 -11.77 -21.25 25.32
CA GLY A 45 -11.60 -20.50 26.58
C GLY A 45 -12.31 -19.14 26.60
N ASP A 46 -12.43 -18.56 27.81
CA ASP A 46 -13.09 -17.27 28.09
C ASP A 46 -12.26 -16.04 27.67
N THR A 47 -11.26 -16.19 26.79
CA THR A 47 -10.39 -15.09 26.34
C THR A 47 -11.11 -14.02 25.50
N GLY A 48 -12.42 -14.15 25.31
CA GLY A 48 -13.32 -13.10 24.81
C GLY A 48 -13.48 -13.03 23.30
N MET A 49 -12.68 -13.77 22.53
CA MET A 49 -12.77 -13.79 21.06
C MET A 49 -12.76 -15.22 20.53
N THR A 50 -13.82 -15.60 19.82
CA THR A 50 -13.88 -16.89 19.12
C THR A 50 -13.10 -16.81 17.80
N TYR A 51 -12.69 -17.97 17.28
CA TYR A 51 -12.01 -18.06 15.98
C TYR A 51 -12.85 -17.41 14.86
N GLN A 52 -14.16 -17.62 14.85
CA GLN A 52 -15.06 -17.08 13.83
C GLN A 52 -15.10 -15.54 13.88
N VAL A 53 -15.14 -14.97 15.09
CA VAL A 53 -15.11 -13.51 15.27
C VAL A 53 -13.76 -12.95 14.83
N TRP A 54 -12.67 -13.60 15.23
CA TRP A 54 -11.33 -13.20 14.82
C TRP A 54 -11.14 -13.26 13.31
N GLN A 55 -11.57 -14.34 12.65
CA GLN A 55 -11.44 -14.51 11.20
C GLN A 55 -12.13 -13.37 10.45
N ALA A 56 -13.35 -13.02 10.86
CA ALA A 56 -14.09 -11.91 10.27
C ALA A 56 -13.37 -10.57 10.46
N GLN A 57 -12.91 -10.28 11.69
CA GLN A 57 -12.17 -9.05 12.00
C GLN A 57 -10.83 -8.98 11.26
N TRP A 58 -10.10 -10.09 11.19
CA TRP A 58 -8.83 -10.20 10.49
C TRP A 58 -8.97 -9.88 9.00
N ASN A 59 -9.94 -10.52 8.33
CA ASN A 59 -10.19 -10.28 6.92
C ASN A 59 -10.54 -8.81 6.65
N GLN A 60 -11.40 -8.21 7.47
CA GLN A 60 -11.77 -6.80 7.34
C GLN A 60 -10.60 -5.86 7.58
N ALA A 61 -9.80 -6.12 8.61
CA ALA A 61 -8.64 -5.30 8.95
C ALA A 61 -7.56 -5.40 7.86
N MET A 62 -7.29 -6.60 7.36
CA MET A 62 -6.29 -6.84 6.33
C MET A 62 -6.70 -6.21 4.99
N GLU A 63 -7.97 -6.33 4.60
CA GLU A 63 -8.50 -5.65 3.42
C GLU A 63 -8.35 -4.12 3.56
N SER A 64 -8.71 -3.56 4.71
CA SER A 64 -8.60 -2.12 4.97
C SER A 64 -7.15 -1.65 4.92
N LEU A 65 -6.22 -2.43 5.49
CA LEU A 65 -4.78 -2.13 5.48
C LEU A 65 -4.20 -2.13 4.07
N VAL A 66 -4.49 -3.15 3.26
CA VAL A 66 -4.03 -3.24 1.86
C VAL A 66 -4.57 -2.06 1.05
N ARG A 67 -5.88 -1.76 1.18
CA ARG A 67 -6.51 -0.64 0.48
C ARG A 67 -5.89 0.69 0.88
N ALA A 68 -5.66 0.93 2.17
CA ALA A 68 -5.02 2.15 2.65
C ALA A 68 -3.62 2.32 2.06
N TYR A 69 -2.83 1.24 2.00
CA TYR A 69 -1.49 1.28 1.44
C TYR A 69 -1.49 1.50 -0.09
N GLN A 70 -2.39 0.86 -0.83
CA GLN A 70 -2.60 1.13 -2.25
C GLN A 70 -3.02 2.59 -2.52
N SER A 71 -3.87 3.15 -1.64
CA SER A 71 -4.24 4.56 -1.71
C SER A 71 -3.03 5.48 -1.50
N MET A 72 -2.12 5.13 -0.59
CA MET A 72 -0.88 5.89 -0.39
C MET A 72 0.03 5.81 -1.63
N ALA A 73 0.21 4.61 -2.20
CA ALA A 73 1.04 4.40 -3.40
C ALA A 73 0.51 5.20 -4.60
N SER A 74 -0.80 5.13 -4.87
CA SER A 74 -1.44 5.90 -5.95
C SER A 74 -1.36 7.41 -5.72
N THR A 75 -1.48 7.87 -4.48
CA THR A 75 -1.30 9.30 -4.15
C THR A 75 0.13 9.76 -4.42
N HIS A 76 1.12 8.96 -4.06
CA HIS A 76 2.53 9.24 -4.31
C HIS A 76 2.83 9.31 -5.82
N GLU A 77 2.31 8.36 -6.61
CA GLU A 77 2.42 8.37 -8.06
C GLU A 77 1.76 9.60 -8.68
N ALA A 78 0.51 9.91 -8.30
CA ALA A 78 -0.24 11.05 -8.82
C ALA A 78 0.43 12.39 -8.50
N ASN A 79 0.99 12.52 -7.30
CA ASN A 79 1.79 13.69 -6.91
C ASN A 79 3.04 13.83 -7.79
N THR A 80 3.77 12.73 -7.98
CA THR A 80 4.98 12.69 -8.82
C THR A 80 4.67 13.12 -10.26
N MET A 81 3.59 12.59 -10.86
CA MET A 81 3.16 12.96 -12.21
C MET A 81 2.72 14.42 -12.30
N SER A 82 2.03 14.93 -11.29
CA SER A 82 1.60 16.33 -11.24
C SER A 82 2.79 17.29 -11.16
N MET A 83 3.83 16.94 -10.40
CA MET A 83 5.06 17.72 -10.31
C MET A 83 5.84 17.70 -11.62
N LEU A 84 6.01 16.52 -12.23
CA LEU A 84 6.66 16.38 -13.55
C LEU A 84 5.97 17.24 -14.61
N ALA A 85 4.63 17.20 -14.67
CA ALA A 85 3.85 17.99 -15.62
C ALA A 85 4.03 19.50 -15.40
N ARG A 86 4.10 19.96 -14.14
CA ARG A 86 4.38 21.37 -13.82
C ARG A 86 5.77 21.78 -14.29
N ASP A 87 6.79 20.97 -14.02
CA ASP A 87 8.16 21.27 -14.43
C ASP A 87 8.30 21.33 -15.96
N GLN A 88 7.64 20.41 -16.68
CA GLN A 88 7.59 20.44 -18.15
C GLN A 88 6.92 21.72 -18.67
N ALA A 89 5.81 22.13 -18.05
CA ALA A 89 5.12 23.36 -18.42
C ALA A 89 5.97 24.61 -18.14
N GLU A 90 6.70 24.67 -17.03
CA GLU A 90 7.63 25.77 -16.75
C GLU A 90 8.79 25.79 -17.74
N ALA A 91 9.39 24.64 -18.07
CA ALA A 91 10.46 24.56 -19.06
C ALA A 91 10.02 25.05 -20.44
N ALA A 92 8.80 24.70 -20.87
CA ALA A 92 8.23 25.12 -22.15
C ALA A 92 8.08 26.66 -22.28
N LYS A 93 7.88 27.39 -21.18
CA LYS A 93 7.77 28.86 -21.19
C LYS A 93 9.06 29.57 -21.60
N TRP A 94 10.21 28.92 -21.43
CA TRP A 94 11.53 29.50 -21.69
C TRP A 94 12.22 28.96 -22.95
N GLY A 95 11.60 27.99 -23.62
CA GLY A 95 12.13 27.35 -24.84
C GLY A 95 11.49 27.85 -26.15
N GLY A 96 10.66 28.89 -26.10
CA GLY A 96 10.06 29.57 -27.25
C GLY A 96 10.77 30.87 -27.61
#